data_AF-A0A1V3XAZ7-F1
#
_entry.id   AF-A0A1V3XAZ7-F1
#
_cell.length_a   1.000
_cell.length_b   1.000
_cell.length_c   1.000
_cell.angle_alpha   90.00
_cell.angle_beta   90.00
_cell.angle_gamma   90.00
#
_symmetry.space_group_name_H-M   'P 1'
#
loop_
_entity.id
_entity.type
_entity.pdbx_description
1 polymer ?
#
loop_
_entity_poly.entity_id
_entity_poly.type
_entity_poly.pdbx_seq_one_letter_code
_entity_poly.pdbx_strand_id
1 'polypeptide(L)'
;MLQLPKPTVVGAVTIDISSTGTKVEIRSSPNPNPSKLDDTSVLTSATALKPGHNTIAVKSSAPTSNLLVWISTLGTTDGKSRADISEITVQAAS
;
A
#
# COMPACT_ATOMS: atom_id res chain seq x y z
N MET A 1 2.02 10.25 -1.10
CA MET A 1 3.08 9.33 -0.63
C MET A 1 3.03 9.27 0.88
N LEU A 2 3.17 8.10 1.50
CA LEU A 2 3.34 7.98 2.95
C LEU A 2 4.81 8.21 3.28
N GLN A 3 5.12 9.23 4.08
CA GLN A 3 6.48 9.51 4.55
C GLN A 3 6.65 8.91 5.95
N LEU A 4 7.56 7.95 6.08
CA LEU A 4 7.80 7.30 7.35
C LEU A 4 8.65 8.21 8.26
N PRO A 5 8.40 8.22 9.58
CA PRO A 5 9.11 9.11 10.51
C PRO A 5 10.62 8.84 10.58
N LYS A 6 11.05 7.64 10.17
CA LYS A 6 12.45 7.25 10.00
C LYS A 6 12.54 6.17 8.91
N PRO A 7 13.72 6.00 8.26
CA PRO A 7 13.95 4.87 7.36
C PRO A 7 13.61 3.54 8.05
N THR A 8 12.72 2.76 7.43
CA THR A 8 12.16 1.55 8.04
C THR A 8 12.16 0.40 7.04
N VAL A 9 12.66 -0.77 7.48
CA VAL A 9 12.42 -2.02 6.75
C VAL A 9 10.96 -2.39 7.00
N VAL A 10 10.11 -2.30 5.97
CA VAL A 10 8.68 -2.55 6.11
C VAL A 10 8.42 -4.05 6.13
N GLY A 11 7.75 -4.55 7.17
CA GLY A 11 7.39 -5.95 7.34
C GLY A 11 5.93 -6.25 6.99
N ALA A 12 5.03 -5.31 7.25
CA ALA A 12 3.62 -5.43 6.88
C ALA A 12 2.95 -4.08 6.67
N VAL A 13 1.88 -4.09 5.88
CA VAL A 13 0.95 -2.97 5.74
C VAL A 13 -0.45 -3.51 6.01
N THR A 14 -1.15 -2.91 6.97
CA THR A 14 -2.57 -3.20 7.18
C THR A 14 -3.44 -2.13 6.56
N ILE A 15 -4.56 -2.55 5.98
CA ILE A 15 -5.50 -1.67 5.28
C ILE A 15 -6.92 -2.06 5.68
N ASP A 16 -7.65 -1.08 6.20
CA ASP A 16 -9.09 -1.19 6.43
C ASP A 16 -9.85 -0.56 5.26
N ILE A 17 -10.76 -1.32 4.67
CA ILE A 17 -11.46 -0.92 3.44
C ILE A 17 -12.89 -1.46 3.44
N SER A 18 -13.86 -0.71 2.89
CA SER A 18 -15.25 -1.19 2.75
C SER A 18 -15.59 -1.68 1.33
N SER A 19 -14.82 -1.27 0.33
CA SER A 19 -15.05 -1.64 -1.08
C SER A 19 -14.80 -3.13 -1.35
N THR A 20 -15.50 -3.69 -2.34
CA THR A 20 -15.25 -5.05 -2.85
C THR A 20 -14.44 -5.01 -4.15
N GLY A 21 -13.50 -5.95 -4.33
CA GLY A 21 -12.75 -6.11 -5.59
C GLY A 21 -11.54 -5.20 -5.78
N THR A 22 -11.25 -4.29 -4.83
CA THR A 22 -10.05 -3.45 -4.86
C THR A 22 -8.78 -4.29 -4.80
N LYS A 23 -7.79 -3.94 -5.63
CA LYS A 23 -6.44 -4.52 -5.57
C LYS A 23 -5.41 -3.43 -5.35
N VAL A 24 -4.41 -3.72 -4.52
CA VAL A 24 -3.33 -2.79 -4.21
C VAL A 24 -1.95 -3.40 -4.38
N GLU A 25 -0.98 -2.59 -4.80
CA GLU A 25 0.44 -2.87 -4.69
C GLU A 25 1.03 -2.07 -3.53
N ILE A 26 2.08 -2.63 -2.91
CA ILE A 26 2.90 -1.91 -1.95
C ILE A 26 4.23 -1.60 -2.61
N ARG A 27 4.61 -0.33 -2.63
CA ARG A 27 5.80 0.15 -3.37
C ARG A 27 6.63 1.09 -2.52
N SER A 28 7.94 1.11 -2.72
CA SER A 28 8.86 2.08 -2.12
C SER A 28 9.32 3.12 -3.14
N SER A 29 9.75 4.28 -2.67
CA SER A 29 10.37 5.28 -3.55
C SER A 29 11.62 5.92 -2.90
N PRO A 30 12.67 6.20 -3.69
CA PRO A 30 13.80 6.99 -3.21
C PRO A 30 13.44 8.47 -2.99
N ASN A 31 12.32 8.95 -3.54
CA ASN A 31 11.88 10.35 -3.45
C ASN A 31 10.43 10.42 -2.92
N PRO A 32 10.05 11.40 -2.07
CA PRO A 32 8.66 11.55 -1.63
C PRO A 32 7.66 11.88 -2.77
N ASN A 33 8.13 12.47 -3.87
CA ASN A 33 7.37 12.89 -5.03
C ASN A 33 8.01 12.31 -6.32
N PRO A 34 7.86 10.99 -6.58
CA PRO A 34 8.31 10.39 -7.83
C PRO A 34 7.55 11.00 -9.03
N SER A 35 8.23 11.16 -10.16
CA SER A 35 7.66 11.80 -11.35
C SER A 35 6.72 10.87 -12.13
N LYS A 36 6.96 9.56 -12.03
CA LYS A 36 6.15 8.48 -12.61
C LYS A 36 6.08 7.29 -11.66
N LEU A 37 5.07 6.44 -11.83
CA LEU A 37 4.93 5.22 -11.02
C LEU A 37 6.16 4.31 -11.12
N ASP A 38 6.80 4.24 -12.30
CA ASP A 38 7.98 3.42 -12.53
C ASP A 38 9.26 3.93 -11.83
N ASP A 39 9.23 5.14 -11.26
CA ASP A 39 10.30 5.63 -10.35
C ASP A 39 10.18 5.02 -8.94
N THR A 40 9.23 4.11 -8.73
CA THR A 40 9.00 3.39 -7.48
C THR A 40 9.28 1.90 -7.66
N SER A 41 9.74 1.24 -6.61
CA SER A 41 10.01 -0.20 -6.63
C SER A 41 8.86 -0.98 -6.00
N VAL A 42 8.39 -2.04 -6.65
CA VAL A 42 7.37 -2.94 -6.09
C VAL A 42 7.96 -3.74 -4.94
N LEU A 43 7.37 -3.62 -3.75
CA LEU A 43 7.69 -4.47 -2.60
C LEU A 43 6.75 -5.68 -2.51
N THR A 44 5.46 -5.46 -2.80
CA THR A 44 4.44 -6.51 -2.88
C THR A 44 3.58 -6.26 -4.11
N SER A 45 3.39 -7.30 -4.94
CA SER A 45 2.55 -7.26 -6.13
C SER A 45 1.07 -7.08 -5.79
N ALA A 46 0.25 -6.87 -6.83
CA ALA A 46 -1.17 -6.60 -6.69
C ALA A 46 -1.89 -7.66 -5.84
N THR A 47 -2.30 -7.25 -4.64
CA THR A 47 -2.99 -8.06 -3.65
C THR A 47 -4.45 -7.66 -3.61
N ALA A 48 -5.34 -8.65 -3.73
CA ALA A 48 -6.78 -8.41 -3.63
C ALA A 48 -7.19 -8.19 -2.18
N LEU A 49 -7.91 -7.09 -1.94
CA LEU A 49 -8.45 -6.75 -0.63
C LEU A 49 -9.88 -7.28 -0.48
N LYS A 50 -10.23 -7.59 0.77
CA LYS A 50 -11.60 -7.93 1.18
C LYS A 50 -12.16 -6.78 2.02
N PRO A 51 -13.48 -6.56 2.04
CA PRO A 51 -14.07 -5.64 3.01
C PRO A 51 -13.66 -5.99 4.44
N GLY A 52 -13.36 -4.97 5.25
CA GLY A 52 -12.80 -5.09 6.59
C GLY A 52 -11.28 -4.96 6.63
N HIS A 53 -10.67 -5.66 7.59
CA HIS A 53 -9.24 -5.58 7.89
C HIS A 53 -8.41 -6.52 7.00
N ASN A 54 -7.38 -5.99 6.36
CA ASN A 54 -6.45 -6.76 5.54
C ASN A 54 -5.02 -6.54 6.03
N THR A 55 -4.24 -7.61 6.16
CA THR A 55 -2.80 -7.55 6.42
C THR A 55 -2.04 -8.04 5.20
N ILE A 56 -1.16 -7.21 4.67
CA ILE A 56 -0.29 -7.53 3.54
C ILE A 56 1.13 -7.66 4.06
N ALA A 57 1.69 -8.87 4.00
CA ALA A 57 3.10 -9.08 4.31
C ALA A 57 3.99 -8.42 3.24
N VAL A 58 5.04 -7.74 3.69
CA VAL A 58 6.01 -7.07 2.83
C VAL A 58 7.36 -7.73 3.03
N LYS A 59 7.93 -8.28 1.95
CA LYS A 59 9.26 -8.91 1.97
C LYS A 59 10.30 -7.92 1.47
N SER A 60 10.53 -6.85 2.22
CA SER A 60 11.63 -5.90 1.95
C SER A 60 12.85 -6.26 2.79
N SER A 61 14.04 -6.22 2.18
CA SER A 61 15.32 -6.33 2.89
C SER A 61 15.98 -4.97 3.15
N ALA A 62 15.53 -3.92 2.45
CA ALA A 62 16.09 -2.57 2.54
C ALA A 62 15.12 -1.61 3.26
N PRO A 63 15.64 -0.66 4.06
CA PRO A 63 14.82 0.38 4.65
C PRO A 63 14.35 1.39 3.59
N THR A 64 13.15 1.93 3.76
CA THR A 64 12.64 3.04 2.96
C THR A 64 12.08 4.15 3.84
N SER A 65 12.09 5.38 3.34
CA SER A 65 11.42 6.53 3.97
C SER A 65 10.11 6.89 3.28
N ASN A 66 9.84 6.36 2.07
CA ASN A 66 8.67 6.72 1.29
C ASN A 66 7.96 5.44 0.82
N LEU A 67 6.71 5.28 1.25
CA LEU A 67 5.86 4.14 0.91
C LEU A 67 4.62 4.58 0.13
N LEU A 68 4.31 3.86 -0.92
CA LEU A 68 3.11 4.04 -1.73
C LEU A 68 2.24 2.79 -1.63
N VAL A 69 0.97 3.01 -1.27
CA VAL A 69 -0.11 2.04 -1.47
C VAL A 69 -0.79 2.41 -2.78
N TRP A 70 -0.52 1.66 -3.84
CA TRP A 70 -1.03 1.94 -5.17
C TRP A 70 -2.27 1.10 -5.46
N ILE A 71 -3.40 1.73 -5.76
CA ILE A 71 -4.63 1.03 -6.13
C ILE A 71 -4.54 0.65 -7.61
N SER A 72 -4.11 -0.58 -7.90
CA SER A 72 -3.97 -1.10 -9.26
C SER A 72 -5.29 -1.54 -9.88
N THR A 73 -6.33 -1.74 -9.07
CA THR A 73 -7.70 -1.97 -9.54
C THR A 73 -8.67 -1.34 -8.56
N LEU A 74 -9.53 -0.44 -9.05
CA LEU A 74 -10.62 0.09 -8.25
C LEU A 74 -11.67 -0.98 -8.02
N GLY A 75 -12.10 -1.10 -6.78
CA GLY A 75 -13.27 -1.89 -6.41
C GLY A 75 -14.58 -1.12 -6.59
N THR A 76 -15.65 -1.68 -6.04
CA THR A 76 -16.97 -1.06 -6.00
C THR A 76 -17.41 -0.78 -4.57
N THR A 77 -17.95 0.41 -4.33
CA THR A 77 -18.64 0.81 -3.10
C THR A 77 -19.96 1.45 -3.49
N ASP A 78 -21.09 0.96 -2.96
CA ASP A 78 -22.44 1.42 -3.29
C ASP A 78 -22.74 1.51 -4.80
N GLY A 79 -22.27 0.51 -5.56
CA GLY A 79 -22.45 0.44 -7.02
C GLY A 79 -21.55 1.39 -7.83
N LYS A 80 -20.64 2.14 -7.19
CA LYS A 80 -19.71 3.07 -7.85
C LYS A 80 -18.29 2.52 -7.87
N SER A 81 -17.56 2.77 -8.96
CA SER A 81 -16.12 2.44 -9.07
C SER A 81 -15.31 3.34 -8.14
N ARG A 82 -15.03 2.84 -6.93
CA ARG A 82 -14.42 3.58 -5.82
C ARG A 82 -13.87 2.61 -4.78
N ALA A 83 -12.65 2.89 -4.32
CA ALA A 83 -12.04 2.24 -3.16
C ALA A 83 -12.21 3.14 -1.92
N ASP A 84 -12.83 2.61 -0.87
CA ASP A 84 -13.06 3.33 0.39
C ASP A 84 -12.18 2.80 1.50
N ILE A 85 -10.99 3.40 1.62
CA ILE A 85 -9.97 3.09 2.62
C ILE A 85 -10.13 4.01 3.81
N SER A 86 -10.27 3.45 5.01
CA SER A 86 -10.41 4.20 6.26
C SER A 86 -9.11 4.33 7.04
N GLU A 87 -8.22 3.34 6.94
CA GLU A 87 -6.97 3.30 7.71
C GLU A 87 -5.86 2.59 6.94
N ILE A 88 -4.62 3.06 7.13
CA ILE A 88 -3.40 2.40 6.63
C ILE A 88 -2.36 2.43 7.75
N THR A 89 -2.01 1.26 8.28
CA THR A 89 -0.91 1.14 9.26
C THR A 89 0.30 0.47 8.62
N VAL A 90 1.46 1.08 8.82
CA VAL A 90 2.75 0.53 8.36
C VAL A 90 3.50 -0.04 9.56
N GLN A 91 3.92 -1.29 9.46
CA GLN A 91 4.64 -1.99 10.52
C GLN A 91 6.06 -2.30 10.06
N ALA A 92 7.04 -2.00 10.92
CA ALA A 92 8.42 -2.39 10.70
C ALA A 92 8.56 -3.92 10.73
N ALA A 93 9.51 -4.45 9.99
CA ALA A 93 9.94 -5.84 10.13
C ALA A 93 10.53 -6.06 11.53
N SER A 94 10.14 -7.16 12.16
CA SER A 94 10.65 -7.64 13.45
C SER A 94 11.94 -8.42 13.30
#